data_AF-A0A7V3VS48-F1
#
_entry.id   AF-A0A7V3VS48-F1
#
_cell.length_a   1.000
_cell.length_b   1.000
_cell.length_c   1.000
_cell.angle_alpha   90.00
_cell.angle_beta   90.00
_cell.angle_gamma   90.00
#
_symmetry.space_group_name_H-M   'P 1'
#
loop_
_entity.id
_entity.type
_entity.pdbx_description
1 polymer ?
#
loop_
_entity_poly.entity_id
_entity_poly.type
_entity_poly.pdbx_seq_one_letter_code
_entity_poly.pdbx_strand_id
1 'polypeptide(L)'
;QRKKLVEVTQQSFFEGIKKFKAGNKLGDISNAVQTFVESNGFSVIRDYVGHGIGRALHEDPQIPNFGKHSRGITLMEGMVFAIEPMVSMGKWEVDLLDDGWGVITQDRSPSAHYENTVVLHKGEVEILTMPEEIDV
;
A
#
# COMPACT_ATOMS: atom_id res chain seq x y z
N GLN A 1 9.90 -18.41 -5.04
CA GLN A 1 9.85 -17.42 -3.95
C GLN A 1 9.79 -15.99 -4.47
N ARG A 2 10.76 -15.48 -5.25
CA ARG A 2 10.70 -14.11 -5.82
C ARG A 2 9.47 -13.81 -6.70
N LYS A 3 9.04 -14.74 -7.55
CA LYS A 3 7.78 -14.58 -8.31
C LYS A 3 6.57 -14.39 -7.38
N LYS A 4 6.46 -15.24 -6.35
CA LYS A 4 5.43 -15.15 -5.31
C LYS A 4 5.47 -13.82 -4.57
N LEU A 5 6.67 -13.29 -4.27
CA LEU A 5 6.82 -11.97 -3.63
C LEU A 5 6.16 -10.87 -4.47
N VAL A 6 6.44 -10.83 -5.78
CA VAL A 6 5.82 -9.86 -6.70
C VAL A 6 4.30 -10.03 -6.77
N GLU A 7 3.83 -11.26 -6.97
CA GLU A 7 2.39 -11.59 -7.04
C GLU A 7 1.67 -11.19 -5.74
N VAL A 8 2.24 -11.47 -4.57
CA VAL A 8 1.64 -11.12 -3.28
C VAL A 8 1.65 -9.61 -3.05
N THR A 9 2.72 -8.92 -3.44
CA THR A 9 2.80 -7.46 -3.31
C THR A 9 1.70 -6.80 -4.13
N GLN A 10 1.55 -7.18 -5.40
CA GLN A 10 0.48 -6.70 -6.26
C GLN A 10 -0.91 -7.06 -5.70
N GLN A 11 -1.14 -8.32 -5.34
CA GLN A 11 -2.45 -8.73 -4.83
C GLN A 11 -2.80 -8.03 -3.50
N SER A 12 -1.81 -7.69 -2.68
CA SER A 12 -2.05 -7.00 -1.41
C SER A 12 -2.66 -5.61 -1.60
N PHE A 13 -2.27 -4.89 -2.65
CA PHE A 13 -2.92 -3.64 -3.05
C PHE A 13 -4.40 -3.87 -3.33
N PHE A 14 -4.73 -4.89 -4.14
CA PHE A 14 -6.11 -5.22 -4.48
C PHE A 14 -6.94 -5.66 -3.26
N GLU A 15 -6.34 -6.34 -2.28
CA GLU A 15 -7.01 -6.62 -0.99
C GLU A 15 -7.27 -5.35 -0.17
N GLY A 16 -6.33 -4.40 -0.18
CA GLY A 16 -6.46 -3.11 0.46
C GLY A 16 -7.62 -2.28 -0.10
N ILE A 17 -7.68 -2.11 -1.42
CA ILE A 17 -8.69 -1.22 -2.05
C ILE A 17 -10.12 -1.75 -1.91
N LYS A 18 -10.33 -3.06 -1.69
CA LYS A 18 -11.66 -3.61 -1.34
C LYS A 18 -12.22 -2.98 -0.06
N LYS A 19 -11.36 -2.39 0.79
CA LYS A 19 -11.75 -1.68 2.01
C LYS A 19 -11.83 -0.16 1.83
N PHE A 20 -11.40 0.38 0.68
CA PHE A 20 -11.50 1.81 0.40
C PHE A 20 -12.94 2.18 0.00
N LYS A 21 -13.80 2.31 1.01
CA LYS A 21 -15.23 2.58 0.89
C LYS A 21 -15.65 3.69 1.83
N ALA A 22 -16.64 4.48 1.44
CA ALA A 22 -17.17 5.55 2.28
C ALA A 22 -17.65 4.99 3.63
N GLY A 23 -17.27 5.63 4.72
CA GLY A 23 -17.62 5.22 6.08
C GLY A 23 -16.66 4.21 6.74
N ASN A 24 -15.85 3.49 5.96
CA ASN A 24 -14.78 2.65 6.51
C ASN A 24 -13.68 3.53 7.14
N LYS A 25 -12.76 2.89 7.87
CA LYS A 25 -11.58 3.55 8.44
C LYS A 25 -10.35 3.29 7.58
N LEU A 26 -9.41 4.24 7.54
CA LEU A 26 -8.14 4.07 6.83
C LEU A 26 -7.41 2.78 7.26
N GLY A 27 -7.42 2.46 8.55
CA GLY A 27 -6.81 1.24 9.08
C GLY A 27 -7.45 -0.06 8.58
N ASP A 28 -8.63 -0.01 7.95
CA ASP A 28 -9.21 -1.17 7.28
C ASP A 28 -8.43 -1.52 6.01
N ILE A 29 -7.96 -0.52 5.26
CA ILE A 29 -7.06 -0.69 4.11
C ILE A 29 -5.74 -1.28 4.61
N SER A 30 -5.12 -0.61 5.58
CA SER A 30 -3.83 -1.00 6.15
C SER A 30 -3.83 -2.42 6.71
N ASN A 31 -4.88 -2.79 7.44
CA ASN A 31 -5.01 -4.12 8.02
C ASN A 31 -5.22 -5.20 6.94
N ALA A 32 -5.98 -4.90 5.88
CA ALA A 32 -6.19 -5.84 4.77
C ALA A 32 -4.89 -6.14 4.02
N VAL A 33 -4.11 -5.11 3.69
CA VAL A 33 -2.78 -5.25 3.08
C VAL A 33 -1.89 -6.11 3.97
N GLN A 34 -1.71 -5.74 5.24
CA GLN A 34 -0.86 -6.48 6.18
C GLN A 34 -1.26 -7.94 6.35
N THR A 35 -2.55 -8.20 6.57
CA THR A 35 -3.06 -9.55 6.78
C THR A 35 -2.78 -10.44 5.57
N PHE A 36 -2.97 -9.91 4.37
CA PHE A 36 -2.69 -10.65 3.14
C PHE A 36 -1.19 -10.94 2.96
N VAL A 37 -0.34 -9.94 3.20
CA VAL A 37 1.12 -10.09 3.08
C VAL A 37 1.67 -11.08 4.12
N GLU A 38 1.32 -10.91 5.39
CA GLU A 38 1.84 -11.73 6.50
C GLU A 38 1.33 -13.17 6.45
N SER A 39 0.08 -13.41 6.01
CA SER A 39 -0.44 -14.77 5.80
C SER A 39 0.29 -15.52 4.67
N ASN A 40 0.97 -14.80 3.78
CA ASN A 40 1.77 -15.38 2.70
C ASN A 40 3.24 -15.63 3.05
N GLY A 41 3.65 -15.31 4.28
CA GLY A 41 5.00 -15.52 4.81
C GLY A 41 5.98 -14.40 4.47
N PHE A 42 5.50 -13.19 4.21
CA PHE A 42 6.31 -11.99 3.94
C PHE A 42 6.03 -10.90 4.99
N SER A 43 6.79 -9.82 4.97
CA SER A 43 6.62 -8.68 5.88
C SER A 43 6.34 -7.38 5.12
N VAL A 44 5.63 -6.45 5.76
CA VAL A 44 5.36 -5.11 5.21
C VAL A 44 6.36 -4.11 5.79
N ILE A 45 7.07 -3.38 4.91
CA ILE A 45 7.97 -2.28 5.31
C ILE A 45 7.15 -1.18 5.99
N ARG A 46 7.68 -0.60 7.08
CA ARG A 46 6.91 0.29 7.96
C ARG A 46 7.35 1.75 7.96
N ASP A 47 8.57 2.00 7.51
CA ASP A 47 9.18 3.32 7.45
C ASP A 47 8.65 4.18 6.29
N TYR A 48 8.06 3.51 5.28
CA TYR A 48 7.48 4.13 4.09
C TYR A 48 6.02 3.71 3.93
N VAL A 49 5.19 4.65 3.51
CA VAL A 49 3.73 4.54 3.51
C VAL A 49 3.17 5.31 2.32
N GLY A 50 1.95 4.96 1.92
CA GLY A 50 1.19 5.73 0.95
C GLY A 50 0.81 7.12 1.47
N HIS A 51 0.19 7.89 0.59
CA HIS A 51 -0.12 9.29 0.86
C HIS A 51 -1.41 9.74 0.17
N GLY A 52 -2.00 10.82 0.69
CA GLY A 52 -2.95 11.61 -0.08
C GLY A 52 -2.25 12.20 -1.31
N ILE A 53 -2.96 12.29 -2.43
CA ILE A 53 -2.41 12.87 -3.66
C ILE A 53 -3.47 13.68 -4.38
N GLY A 54 -3.08 14.84 -4.93
CA GLY A 54 -4.01 15.71 -5.63
C GLY A 54 -3.31 16.92 -6.24
N ARG A 55 -3.27 18.04 -5.51
CA ARG A 55 -2.63 19.28 -5.98
C ARG A 55 -1.14 19.30 -5.66
N ALA A 56 -0.74 18.64 -4.58
CA ALA A 56 0.63 18.35 -4.23
C ALA A 56 0.92 16.85 -4.41
N LEU A 57 2.21 16.54 -4.58
CA LEU A 57 2.69 15.16 -4.77
C LEU A 57 2.36 14.29 -3.55
N HIS A 58 2.66 14.79 -2.36
CA HIS A 58 2.33 14.14 -1.08
C HIS A 58 1.45 15.08 -0.25
N GLU A 59 0.27 14.60 0.14
CA GLU A 59 -0.69 15.27 1.01
C GLU A 59 -1.10 14.33 2.15
N ASP A 60 -1.70 14.88 3.20
CA ASP A 60 -2.34 14.07 4.22
C ASP A 60 -3.58 13.34 3.67
N PRO A 61 -3.95 12.19 4.24
CA PRO A 61 -3.26 11.48 5.31
C PRO A 61 -2.08 10.66 4.78
N GLN A 62 -1.24 10.15 5.69
CA GLN A 62 -0.42 8.98 5.41
C GLN A 62 -1.30 7.71 5.36
N ILE A 63 -0.99 6.79 4.45
CA ILE A 63 -1.68 5.51 4.27
C ILE A 63 -0.69 4.38 4.59
N PRO A 64 -0.52 4.00 5.87
CA PRO A 64 0.28 2.83 6.21
C PRO A 64 -0.26 1.57 5.53
N ASN A 65 0.65 0.73 5.03
CA ASN A 65 0.32 -0.61 4.52
C ASN A 65 0.20 -1.66 5.65
N PHE A 66 0.25 -1.20 6.90
CA PHE A 66 0.17 -1.97 8.12
C PHE A 66 -0.69 -1.27 9.17
N GLY A 67 -1.42 -2.02 9.97
CA GLY A 67 -2.29 -1.41 10.97
C GLY A 67 -3.38 -2.33 11.51
N LYS A 68 -4.15 -1.75 12.43
CA LYS A 68 -5.29 -2.42 13.05
C LYS A 68 -6.58 -1.99 12.36
N HIS A 69 -7.47 -2.97 12.19
CA HIS A 69 -8.83 -2.76 11.73
C HIS A 69 -9.55 -1.66 12.53
N SER A 70 -10.36 -0.85 11.85
CA SER A 70 -11.18 0.23 12.39
C SER A 70 -10.41 1.34 13.11
N ARG A 71 -9.21 1.69 12.63
CA ARG A 71 -8.38 2.78 13.16
C ARG A 71 -8.15 3.89 12.15
N GLY A 72 -7.87 5.10 12.63
CA GLY A 72 -7.57 6.26 11.78
C GLY A 72 -8.82 7.01 11.31
N ILE A 73 -8.65 7.83 10.27
CA ILE A 73 -9.71 8.69 9.75
C ILE A 73 -10.83 7.88 9.10
N THR A 74 -12.03 8.46 9.05
CA THR A 74 -13.13 7.93 8.24
C THR A 74 -12.89 8.27 6.77
N LEU A 75 -13.05 7.28 5.91
CA LEU A 75 -12.95 7.40 4.46
C LEU A 75 -14.21 8.07 3.91
N MET A 76 -14.03 9.02 3.00
CA MET A 76 -15.10 9.86 2.45
C MET A 76 -14.98 10.00 0.94
N GLU A 77 -16.12 10.21 0.29
CA GLU A 77 -16.23 10.54 -1.13
C GLU A 77 -15.25 11.67 -1.52
N GLY A 78 -14.59 11.51 -2.66
CA GLY A 78 -13.61 12.46 -3.21
C GLY A 78 -12.19 12.34 -2.65
N MET A 79 -11.94 11.43 -1.69
CA MET A 79 -10.58 11.12 -1.26
C MET A 79 -9.79 10.44 -2.38
N VAL A 80 -8.54 10.84 -2.55
CA VAL A 80 -7.61 10.31 -3.54
C VAL A 80 -6.32 9.91 -2.84
N PHE A 81 -5.90 8.66 -2.98
CA PHE A 81 -4.71 8.11 -2.31
C PHE A 81 -3.80 7.40 -3.29
N ALA A 82 -2.49 7.51 -3.06
CA ALA A 82 -1.52 6.53 -3.49
C ALA A 82 -1.50 5.40 -2.44
N ILE A 83 -1.88 4.20 -2.84
CA ILE A 83 -1.76 3.00 -2.00
C ILE A 83 -0.62 2.18 -2.59
N GLU A 84 0.43 1.98 -1.80
CA GLU A 84 1.74 1.58 -2.31
C GLU A 84 2.42 0.48 -1.45
N PRO A 85 1.91 -0.76 -1.42
CA PRO A 85 2.50 -1.82 -0.60
C PRO A 85 3.95 -2.12 -0.95
N MET A 86 4.85 -1.91 0.02
CA MET A 86 6.25 -2.30 -0.03
C MET A 86 6.46 -3.54 0.85
N VAL A 87 6.81 -4.67 0.22
CA VAL A 87 6.86 -5.98 0.88
C VAL A 87 8.26 -6.55 0.83
N SER A 88 8.72 -7.09 1.96
CA SER A 88 10.02 -7.75 2.11
C SER A 88 9.85 -9.26 2.28
N MET A 89 10.75 -10.03 1.64
CA MET A 89 10.82 -11.48 1.86
C MET A 89 11.39 -11.82 3.25
N GLY A 90 12.18 -10.92 3.82
CA GLY A 90 12.76 -11.03 5.15
C GLY A 90 11.95 -10.23 6.17
N LYS A 91 12.66 -9.46 7.00
CA LYS A 91 12.03 -8.53 7.95
C LYS A 91 11.70 -7.18 7.31
N TRP A 92 11.00 -6.33 8.06
CA TRP A 92 10.43 -5.07 7.58
C TRP A 92 11.40 -3.88 7.72
N GLU A 93 12.43 -4.02 8.57
CA GLU A 93 13.40 -2.98 8.87
C GLU A 93 14.25 -2.64 7.64
N VAL A 94 14.49 -1.34 7.43
CA VAL A 94 15.23 -0.79 6.31
C VAL A 94 16.31 0.19 6.78
N ASP A 95 17.36 0.33 5.97
CA ASP A 95 18.41 1.34 6.15
C ASP A 95 18.42 2.28 4.94
N LEU A 96 18.67 3.57 5.18
CA LEU A 96 18.94 4.56 4.14
C LEU A 96 20.43 4.53 3.79
N LEU A 97 20.76 4.49 2.50
CA LEU A 97 22.12 4.55 2.00
C LEU A 97 22.72 5.95 2.16
N ASP A 98 24.04 6.02 2.11
CA ASP A 98 24.81 7.27 2.27
C ASP A 98 24.52 8.32 1.17
N ASP A 99 23.90 7.91 0.05
CA ASP A 99 23.46 8.83 -1.00
C ASP A 99 22.19 9.62 -0.61
N GLY A 100 21.57 9.29 0.53
CA GLY A 100 20.37 9.93 1.05
C GLY A 100 19.06 9.52 0.35
N TRP A 101 19.10 8.54 -0.56
CA TRP A 101 17.95 8.13 -1.37
C TRP A 101 17.75 6.63 -1.44
N GLY A 102 18.81 5.85 -1.59
CA GLY A 102 18.70 4.41 -1.73
C GLY A 102 18.20 3.80 -0.43
N VAL A 103 17.13 3.01 -0.51
CA VAL A 103 16.58 2.29 0.64
C VAL A 103 16.78 0.80 0.42
N ILE A 104 17.29 0.13 1.44
CA ILE A 104 17.60 -1.30 1.43
C ILE A 104 16.97 -1.97 2.66
N THR A 105 16.59 -3.23 2.54
CA THR A 105 16.25 -4.05 3.71
C THR A 105 17.50 -4.26 4.56
N GLN A 106 17.37 -4.14 5.87
CA GLN A 106 18.51 -4.28 6.80
C GLN A 106 19.13 -5.68 6.72
N ASP A 107 18.31 -6.71 6.50
CA ASP A 107 18.76 -8.09 6.30
C ASP A 107 19.16 -8.43 4.85
N ARG A 108 19.13 -7.44 3.94
CA ARG A 108 19.46 -7.55 2.51
C ARG A 108 18.55 -8.51 1.73
N SER A 109 17.40 -8.90 2.30
CA SER A 109 16.42 -9.73 1.60
C SER A 109 15.75 -8.96 0.46
N PRO A 110 15.43 -9.63 -0.66
CA PRO A 110 14.61 -9.06 -1.72
C PRO A 110 13.30 -8.44 -1.21
N SER A 111 12.97 -7.28 -1.78
CA SER A 111 11.68 -6.61 -1.62
C SER A 111 10.98 -6.45 -2.98
N ALA A 112 9.68 -6.15 -2.94
CA ALA A 112 8.90 -5.75 -4.08
C ALA A 112 7.98 -4.57 -3.68
N HIS A 113 7.63 -3.77 -4.67
CA HIS A 113 6.78 -2.60 -4.51
C HIS A 113 5.71 -2.61 -5.61
N TYR A 114 4.48 -2.25 -5.27
CA TYR A 114 3.40 -2.04 -6.21
C TYR A 114 2.58 -0.83 -5.77
N GLU A 115 2.17 0.02 -6.70
CA GLU A 115 1.46 1.26 -6.39
C GLU A 115 0.39 1.52 -7.45
N ASN A 116 -0.75 2.06 -7.01
CA ASN A 116 -1.64 2.81 -7.88
C ASN A 116 -2.29 3.96 -7.11
N THR A 117 -2.63 5.02 -7.85
CA THR A 117 -3.51 6.07 -7.35
C THR A 117 -4.97 5.64 -7.51
N VAL A 118 -5.75 5.81 -6.44
CA VAL A 118 -7.17 5.49 -6.41
C VAL A 118 -8.00 6.67 -5.92
N VAL A 119 -9.23 6.80 -6.42
CA VAL A 119 -10.22 7.76 -5.93
C VAL A 119 -11.47 7.03 -5.44
N LEU A 120 -12.04 7.51 -4.35
CA LEU A 120 -13.37 7.09 -3.92
C LEU A 120 -14.40 8.01 -4.59
N HIS A 121 -15.05 7.50 -5.65
CA HIS A 121 -16.02 8.24 -6.46
C HIS A 121 -17.37 7.52 -6.56
N LYS A 122 -18.45 8.23 -6.26
CA LYS A 122 -19.84 7.76 -6.24
C LYS A 122 -20.01 6.50 -5.38
N GLY A 123 -19.28 6.43 -4.27
CA GLY A 123 -19.30 5.27 -3.36
C GLY A 123 -18.50 4.05 -3.85
N GLU A 124 -17.86 4.12 -5.01
CA GLU A 124 -17.02 3.06 -5.56
C GLU A 124 -15.55 3.50 -5.63
N VAL A 125 -14.63 2.54 -5.62
CA VAL A 125 -13.20 2.81 -5.84
C VAL A 125 -12.89 2.76 -7.33
N GLU A 126 -12.24 3.81 -7.84
CA GLU A 126 -11.71 3.86 -9.20
C GLU A 126 -10.18 3.90 -9.14
N ILE A 127 -9.52 3.11 -9.99
CA ILE A 127 -8.06 3.09 -10.12
C ILE A 127 -7.66 4.02 -11.27
N LEU A 128 -6.98 5.12 -10.95
CA LEU A 128 -6.67 6.20 -11.89
C LEU A 128 -5.41 5.95 -12.73
N THR A 129 -4.56 5.03 -12.30
CA THR A 129 -3.23 4.77 -12.90
C THR A 129 -3.09 3.35 -13.45
N MET A 130 -4.19 2.60 -13.55
CA MET A 130 -4.18 1.29 -14.19
C MET A 130 -4.14 1.49 -15.72
N PRO A 131 -3.26 0.79 -16.45
CA PRO A 131 -3.27 0.82 -17.91
C PRO A 131 -4.61 0.30 -18.47
N GLU A 132 -5.13 0.92 -19.53
CA GLU A 132 -6.41 0.54 -20.16
C GLU A 132 -6.43 -0.88 -20.76
N GLU A 133 -5.26 -1.51 -20.96
CA GLU A 133 -5.10 -2.82 -21.59
C GLU A 133 -4.20 -3.77 -20.77
N ILE A 134 -4.69 -4.23 -19.62
CA ILE A 134 -4.22 -5.50 -19.04
C ILE A 134 -5.47 -6.33 -18.74
N ASP A 135 -5.79 -7.24 -19.66
CA ASP A 135 -6.75 -8.32 -19.40
C ASP A 135 -6.27 -9.08 -18.15
N VAL A 136 -7.06 -9.04 -17.08
CA VAL A 136 -6.89 -9.85 -15.86
C VAL A 136 -7.47 -11.25 -16.03
#